data_AF-A0A5Y3MQJ8-F1
#
_entry.id   AF-A0A5Y3MQJ8-F1
#
_cell.length_a   1.000
_cell.length_b   1.000
_cell.length_c   1.000
_cell.angle_alpha   90.00
_cell.angle_beta   90.00
_cell.angle_gamma   90.00
#
_symmetry.space_group_name_H-M   'P 1'
#
loop_
_entity.id
_entity.type
_entity.pdbx_description
1 polymer ?
#
loop_
_entity_poly.entity_id
_entity_poly.type
_entity_poly.pdbx_seq_one_letter_code
_entity_poly.pdbx_strand_id
1 'polypeptide(L)' 'MNKNLTPSTALLSRVRAGLIENDTNLHKWCSEHGVLYANARQALIGAWNGPKGTALRIRLIEAAGLQVVE' A
#
# COMPACT_ATOMS: atom_id res chain seq x y z
N MET A 1 14.60 7.15 5.34
CA MET A 1 13.69 5.97 5.24
C MET A 1 13.03 5.65 6.58
N ASN A 2 11.80 6.11 6.77
CA ASN A 2 10.98 5.75 7.92
C ASN A 2 10.85 4.23 8.05
N LYS A 3 11.40 3.63 9.11
CA LYS A 3 11.34 2.18 9.42
C LYS A 3 9.90 1.63 9.43
N ASN A 4 8.96 2.55 9.57
CA ASN A 4 7.52 2.42 9.53
C ASN A 4 6.91 2.12 8.13
N LEU A 5 7.67 2.28 7.05
CA LEU A 5 7.21 2.11 5.65
C LEU A 5 7.89 0.96 4.91
N THR A 6 8.67 0.14 5.63
CA THR A 6 9.28 -1.05 5.05
C THR A 6 8.22 -2.11 4.74
N PRO A 7 8.32 -2.82 3.59
CA PRO A 7 7.37 -3.86 3.22
C PRO A 7 7.23 -4.90 4.33
N SER A 8 6.01 -5.07 4.84
CA SER A 8 5.72 -5.92 6.00
C SER A 8 4.21 -6.11 6.16
N THR A 9 3.81 -7.06 7.00
CA THR A 9 2.41 -7.17 7.43
C THR A 9 1.95 -5.94 8.20
N ALA A 10 2.85 -5.28 8.95
CA ALA A 10 2.58 -4.02 9.62
C ALA A 10 2.26 -2.89 8.61
N LEU A 11 3.01 -2.80 7.51
CA LEU A 11 2.72 -1.84 6.45
C LEU A 11 1.34 -2.07 5.83
N LEU A 12 0.98 -3.32 5.55
CA LEU A 12 -0.36 -3.68 5.05
C LEU A 12 -1.47 -3.20 5.98
N SER A 13 -1.33 -3.43 7.30
CA SER A 13 -2.31 -2.98 8.29
C SER A 13 -2.44 -1.46 8.34
N ARG A 14 -1.33 -0.74 8.27
CA ARG A 14 -1.33 0.73 8.28
C ARG A 14 -1.95 1.33 7.03
N VAL A 15 -1.64 0.77 5.86
CA VAL A 15 -2.26 1.21 4.61
C VAL A 15 -3.76 0.99 4.65
N ARG A 16 -4.23 -0.15 5.18
CA ARG A 16 -5.68 -0.36 5.37
C ARG A 16 -6.30 0.66 6.32
N ALA A 17 -5.65 0.96 7.44
CA ALA A 17 -6.12 1.96 8.38
C ALA A 17 -6.22 3.35 7.73
N GLY A 18 -5.16 3.82 7.06
CA GLY A 18 -5.17 5.13 6.39
C GLY A 18 -6.18 5.21 5.24
N LEU A 19 -6.41 4.12 4.51
CA LEU A 19 -7.49 4.08 3.51
C LEU A 19 -8.88 4.20 4.16
N ILE A 20 -9.11 3.58 5.32
CA ILE A 20 -10.37 3.72 6.07
C ILE A 20 -10.55 5.14 6.59
N GLU A 21 -9.48 5.77 7.09
CA GLU A 21 -9.49 7.19 7.49
C GLU A 21 -9.82 8.12 6.30
N ASN A 22 -9.52 7.70 5.07
CA ASN A 22 -9.83 8.39 3.82
C ASN A 22 -11.13 7.90 3.15
N ASP A 23 -12.10 7.38 3.91
CA ASP A 23 -13.42 6.92 3.42
C ASP A 23 -13.38 5.87 2.30
N THR A 24 -12.32 5.07 2.24
CA THR A 24 -12.18 3.95 1.30
C THR A 24 -11.63 2.70 1.99
N ASN A 25 -11.37 1.65 1.24
CA ASN A 25 -10.67 0.47 1.74
C ASN A 25 -9.82 -0.13 0.63
N LEU A 26 -8.91 -1.03 0.99
CA LEU A 26 -7.97 -1.61 0.03
C LEU A 26 -8.65 -2.28 -1.16
N HIS A 27 -9.79 -2.94 -0.95
CA HIS A 27 -10.52 -3.60 -2.04
C HIS A 27 -11.17 -2.58 -2.98
N LYS A 28 -11.86 -1.57 -2.43
CA LYS A 28 -12.47 -0.48 -3.19
C LYS A 28 -11.41 0.29 -4.00
N TRP A 29 -10.33 0.70 -3.36
CA TRP A 29 -9.22 1.38 -4.02
C TRP A 29 -8.62 0.54 -5.16
N CYS A 30 -8.43 -0.77 -4.92
CA CYS A 30 -7.95 -1.70 -5.95
C CYS A 30 -8.90 -1.76 -7.16
N SER A 31 -10.21 -1.86 -6.91
CA SER A 31 -11.25 -1.88 -7.95
C SER A 31 -11.24 -0.60 -8.80
N GLU A 32 -11.16 0.56 -8.16
CA GLU A 32 -11.16 1.87 -8.83
C GLU A 32 -9.91 2.10 -9.69
N HIS A 33 -8.79 1.48 -9.33
CA HIS A 33 -7.50 1.65 -10.00
C HIS A 33 -7.11 0.48 -10.91
N GLY A 34 -8.00 -0.50 -11.12
CA GLY A 34 -7.71 -1.68 -11.94
C GLY A 34 -6.59 -2.56 -11.39
N VAL A 35 -6.39 -2.56 -10.08
CA VAL A 35 -5.35 -3.33 -9.38
C VAL A 35 -5.96 -4.60 -8.81
N LEU A 36 -5.33 -5.75 -9.03
CA LEU A 36 -5.72 -6.98 -8.34
C LEU A 36 -5.37 -6.89 -6.86
N TYR A 37 -6.34 -7.21 -6.00
CA TYR A 37 -6.16 -7.20 -4.55
C TYR A 37 -4.94 -8.02 -4.09
N ALA A 38 -4.70 -9.17 -4.71
CA ALA A 38 -3.55 -10.02 -4.42
C ALA A 38 -2.22 -9.30 -4.68
N ASN A 39 -2.12 -8.53 -5.77
CA ASN A 39 -0.92 -7.77 -6.13
C ASN A 39 -0.67 -6.62 -5.15
N ALA A 40 -1.74 -5.92 -4.73
CA ALA A 40 -1.64 -4.90 -3.70
C ALA A 40 -1.12 -5.49 -2.38
N ARG A 41 -1.66 -6.64 -1.96
CA ARG A 41 -1.17 -7.35 -0.77
C ARG A 41 0.29 -7.76 -0.91
N GLN A 42 0.68 -8.37 -2.03
CA GLN A 42 2.06 -8.82 -2.26
C GLN A 42 3.06 -7.65 -2.30
N ALA A 43 2.69 -6.52 -2.90
CA ALA A 43 3.49 -5.31 -2.92
C ALA A 43 3.71 -4.73 -1.50
N LEU A 44 2.66 -4.69 -0.69
CA LEU A 44 2.71 -4.15 0.67
C LEU A 44 3.52 -5.01 1.65
N ILE A 45 3.43 -6.34 1.55
CA ILE A 45 4.20 -7.25 2.43
C ILE A 45 5.61 -7.56 1.90
N GLY A 46 5.94 -7.13 0.68
CA GLY A 46 7.24 -7.34 0.07
C GLY A 46 7.42 -8.68 -0.65
N ALA A 47 6.36 -9.47 -0.81
CA ALA A 47 6.41 -10.68 -1.64
C ALA A 47 6.62 -10.33 -3.14
N TRP A 48 6.20 -9.13 -3.56
CA TRP A 48 6.50 -8.59 -4.88
C TRP A 48 7.30 -7.28 -4.77
N ASN A 49 8.62 -7.40 -4.80
CA ASN A 49 9.58 -6.29 -4.63
C ASN A 49 10.28 -5.84 -5.92
N GLY A 50 9.83 -6.31 -7.08
CA GLY A 50 10.31 -5.79 -8.37
C GLY A 50 9.83 -4.35 -8.65
N PRO A 51 10.28 -3.72 -9.75
CA PRO A 51 9.98 -2.32 -10.06
C PRO A 51 8.48 -1.97 -10.00
N LYS A 52 7.62 -2.83 -10.60
CA LYS A 52 6.15 -2.65 -10.59
C LYS A 52 5.53 -2.80 -9.21
N GLY A 53 5.99 -3.78 -8.41
CA GLY A 53 5.49 -3.98 -7.05
C GLY A 53 5.89 -2.84 -6.12
N THR A 54 7.11 -2.33 -6.26
CA THR A 54 7.59 -1.16 -5.55
C THR A 54 6.80 0.10 -5.92
N ALA A 55 6.55 0.33 -7.21
CA ALA A 55 5.72 1.45 -7.67
C ALA A 55 4.27 1.35 -7.15
N LEU A 56 3.67 0.16 -7.18
CA LEU A 56 2.33 -0.05 -6.62
C LEU A 56 2.29 0.21 -5.11
N ARG A 57 3.31 -0.25 -4.37
CA ARG A 57 3.43 0.00 -2.93
C ARG A 57 3.50 1.50 -2.62
N ILE A 58 4.27 2.28 -3.37
CA ILE A 58 4.34 3.74 -3.20
C ILE A 58 2.96 4.38 -3.36
N ARG A 59 2.25 4.05 -4.45
CA ARG A 59 0.88 4.55 -4.68
C ARG A 59 -0.10 4.23 -3.55
N LEU A 60 0.02 3.04 -2.97
CA LEU A 60 -0.83 2.60 -1.85
C LEU A 60 -0.49 3.33 -0.54
N ILE A 61 0.79 3.61 -0.30
CA ILE A 61 1.26 4.40 0.86
C ILE A 61 0.76 5.83 0.75
N GLU A 62 0.89 6.44 -0.44
CA GLU A 62 0.39 7.79 -0.72
C GLU A 62 -1.14 7.89 -0.57
N ALA A 63 -1.88 6.93 -1.14
CA ALA A 63 -3.34 6.88 -1.01
C ALA A 63 -3.83 6.71 0.43
N ALA A 64 -3.02 6.07 1.27
CA ALA A 64 -3.29 5.94 2.71
C ALA A 64 -2.84 7.16 3.52
N GLY A 65 -2.36 8.24 2.89
CA GLY A 65 -1.90 9.45 3.57
C GLY A 65 -0.62 9.25 4.39
N LEU A 66 0.12 8.15 4.17
CA LEU A 66 1.34 7.86 4.92
C LEU A 66 2.52 8.61 4.27
N GLN A 67 3.20 9.46 5.04
CA GLN A 67 4.29 10.27 4.49
C GLN A 67 5.57 9.45 4.24
N VAL A 68 5.95 9.31 2.97
CA VAL A 68 7.30 8.94 2.56
C VAL A 68 8.20 10.17 2.74
N VAL A 69 8.61 10.44 3.96
CA VAL A 69 9.63 11.47 4.21
C VAL A 69 10.96 10.92 3.68
N GLU A 70 11.56 11.64 2.73
CA GLU A 70 12.86 11.32 2.11
C GLU A 70 13.96 11.12 3.17
#